data_AF-A0A0Q4CDB2-F1
#
_entry.id   AF-A0A0Q4CDB2-F1
#
_cell.length_a   1.000
_cell.length_b   1.000
_cell.length_c   1.000
_cell.angle_alpha   90.00
_cell.angle_beta   90.00
_cell.angle_gamma   90.00
#
_symmetry.space_group_name_H-M   'P 1'
#
loop_
_entity.id
_entity.type
_entity.pdbx_description
1 polymer ?
#
loop_
_entity_poly.entity_id
_entity_poly.type
_entity_poly.pdbx_seq_one_letter_code
_entity_poly.pdbx_strand_id
1 'polypeptide(L)'
;MDDLDRMLARLADAPAPDALDAIDAAVFARVAARAEARRGVIGIGAVAAAALTLGMVGGELPAGAQQSASLAPLAGGSPLAPSTLLVGE
;
A
#
# COMPACT_ATOMS: atom_id res chain seq x y z
N MET A 1 -36.93 -2.45 8.40
CA MET A 1 -35.48 -2.41 8.70
C MET A 1 -35.01 -3.73 9.32
N ASP A 2 -35.93 -4.67 9.57
CA ASP A 2 -35.81 -5.67 10.63
C ASP A 2 -35.16 -6.98 10.22
N ASP A 3 -35.04 -7.28 8.92
CA ASP A 3 -34.53 -8.58 8.49
C ASP A 3 -33.00 -8.64 8.53
N LEU A 4 -32.33 -7.55 8.12
CA LEU A 4 -30.88 -7.43 8.23
C LEU A 4 -30.46 -7.40 9.70
N ASP A 5 -31.17 -6.64 10.54
CA ASP A 5 -30.91 -6.58 11.97
C ASP A 5 -31.09 -7.95 12.64
N ARG A 6 -32.12 -8.71 12.23
CA ARG A 6 -32.33 -10.09 12.70
C ARG A 6 -31.26 -11.07 12.21
N MET A 7 -30.73 -10.88 11.00
CA MET A 7 -29.63 -11.68 10.48
C MET A 7 -28.32 -11.36 11.21
N LEU A 8 -28.05 -10.09 11.48
CA LEU A 8 -26.86 -9.64 12.21
C LEU A 8 -26.91 -10.09 13.67
N ALA A 9 -28.06 -10.02 14.33
CA ALA A 9 -28.26 -10.55 15.68
C ALA A 9 -28.00 -12.06 15.73
N ARG A 10 -28.53 -12.82 14.76
CA ARG A 10 -28.25 -14.26 14.66
C ARG A 10 -26.78 -14.59 14.38
N LEU A 11 -26.09 -13.74 13.63
CA LEU A 11 -24.66 -13.89 13.38
C LEU A 11 -23.83 -13.56 14.61
N ALA A 12 -24.23 -12.56 15.40
CA ALA A 12 -23.56 -12.18 16.64
C ALA A 12 -23.67 -13.27 17.72
N ASP A 13 -24.79 -13.98 17.77
CA ASP A 13 -25.00 -15.11 18.69
C ASP A 13 -24.39 -16.43 18.19
N ALA A 14 -23.91 -16.48 16.95
CA ALA A 14 -23.33 -17.70 16.39
C ALA A 14 -21.95 -17.98 17.01
N PRO A 15 -21.62 -19.25 17.31
CA PRO A 15 -20.29 -19.59 17.79
C PRO A 15 -19.24 -19.26 16.72
N ALA A 16 -18.08 -18.76 17.16
CA ALA A 16 -16.96 -18.52 16.27
C ALA A 16 -16.51 -19.85 15.62
N PRO A 17 -16.39 -19.90 14.28
CA PRO A 17 -15.87 -21.09 13.60
C PRO A 17 -14.44 -21.42 14.04
N ASP A 18 -14.15 -22.69 14.33
CA ASP A 18 -12.81 -23.18 14.70
C ASP A 18 -11.73 -22.82 13.65
N ALA A 19 -12.13 -22.62 12.39
CA ALA A 19 -11.24 -22.19 11.32
C ALA A 19 -10.60 -20.81 11.57
N LEU A 20 -11.23 -19.94 12.38
CA LEU A 20 -10.68 -18.63 12.72
C LEU A 20 -9.47 -18.72 13.66
N ASP A 21 -9.35 -19.78 14.47
CA ASP A 21 -8.22 -19.93 15.39
C ASP A 21 -6.87 -19.98 14.66
N ALA A 22 -6.87 -20.51 13.42
CA ALA A 22 -5.69 -20.61 12.58
C ALA A 22 -5.53 -19.47 11.55
N ILE A 23 -6.48 -18.52 11.47
CA ILE A 23 -6.47 -17.48 10.44
C ILE A 23 -5.24 -16.60 10.55
N ASP A 24 -4.85 -16.19 11.76
CA ASP A 24 -3.68 -15.32 11.94
C ASP A 24 -2.41 -16.00 11.43
N ALA A 25 -2.20 -17.27 11.80
CA ALA A 25 -1.07 -18.06 11.33
C ALA A 25 -1.07 -18.22 9.80
N ALA A 26 -2.24 -18.48 9.20
CA ALA A 26 -2.40 -18.60 7.76
C ALA A 26 -2.10 -17.28 7.02
N VAL A 27 -2.55 -16.14 7.55
CA VAL A 27 -2.28 -14.81 7.00
C VAL A 27 -0.79 -14.48 7.08
N PHE A 28 -0.15 -14.70 8.23
CA PHE A 28 1.28 -14.43 8.38
C PHE A 28 2.12 -15.32 7.47
N ALA A 29 1.78 -16.61 7.36
CA ALA A 29 2.45 -17.52 6.43
C ALA A 29 2.30 -17.04 4.97
N ARG A 30 1.11 -16.56 4.59
CA ARG A 30 0.86 -16.03 3.24
C ARG A 30 1.64 -14.75 2.96
N VAL A 31 1.72 -13.84 3.93
CA VAL A 31 2.51 -12.60 3.83
C VAL A 31 4.00 -12.92 3.71
N ALA A 32 4.50 -13.82 4.55
CA ALA A 32 5.90 -14.26 4.51
C ALA A 32 6.27 -14.87 3.16
N ALA A 33 5.45 -15.80 2.65
CA ALA A 33 5.67 -16.42 1.34
C ALA A 33 5.68 -15.38 0.19
N ARG A 34 4.87 -14.32 0.28
CA ARG A 34 4.86 -13.23 -0.71
C ARG A 34 6.10 -12.34 -0.60
N ALA A 35 6.61 -12.12 0.62
CA ALA A 35 7.86 -11.40 0.84
C ALA A 35 9.06 -12.19 0.28
N GLU A 36 9.07 -13.51 0.46
CA GLU A 36 10.08 -14.41 -0.11
C GLU A 36 10.03 -14.44 -1.64
N ALA A 37 8.85 -14.54 -2.24
CA ALA A 37 8.68 -14.50 -3.69
C ALA A 37 9.13 -13.17 -4.33
N ARG A 38 9.08 -12.05 -3.58
CA ARG A 38 9.59 -10.74 -4.01
C ARG A 38 11.10 -10.59 -3.83
N ARG A 39 11.73 -11.50 -3.09
CA ARG A 39 13.17 -11.63 -2.95
C ARG A 39 13.70 -12.40 -4.17
N GLY A 40 13.55 -11.79 -5.35
CA GLY A 40 14.14 -12.31 -6.59
C GLY A 40 15.67 -12.47 -6.49
N VAL A 41 16.26 -13.04 -7.53
CA VAL A 41 17.70 -13.42 -7.64
C VAL A 41 18.68 -12.31 -7.19
N ILE A 42 18.25 -11.04 -7.26
CA ILE A 42 18.97 -9.89 -6.71
C ILE A 42 18.28 -9.46 -5.41
N GLY A 43 18.90 -9.76 -4.27
CA GLY A 43 18.38 -9.36 -2.97
C GLY A 43 18.26 -7.83 -2.83
N ILE A 44 17.31 -7.38 -2.01
CA ILE A 44 17.06 -5.95 -1.71
C ILE A 44 18.35 -5.17 -1.42
N GLY A 45 19.34 -5.80 -0.76
CA GLY A 45 20.63 -5.18 -0.47
C GLY A 45 21.45 -4.82 -1.71
N ALA A 46 21.44 -5.64 -2.76
CA ALA A 46 22.16 -5.36 -4.00
C ALA A 46 21.48 -4.22 -4.79
N VAL A 47 20.15 -4.19 -4.81
CA VAL A 47 19.40 -3.06 -5.39
C VAL A 47 19.65 -1.77 -4.61
N ALA A 48 19.61 -1.84 -3.27
CA ALA A 48 19.89 -0.70 -2.41
C ALA A 48 21.32 -0.17 -2.61
N ALA A 49 22.31 -1.07 -2.68
CA ALA A 49 23.69 -0.71 -2.94
C ALA A 49 23.86 -0.03 -4.31
N ALA A 50 23.26 -0.59 -5.37
CA ALA A 50 23.29 0.00 -6.71
C ALA A 50 22.62 1.38 -6.77
N ALA A 51 21.49 1.57 -6.07
CA ALA A 51 20.84 2.86 -5.98
C ALA A 51 21.71 3.88 -5.22
N LEU A 52 22.40 3.45 -4.16
CA LEU A 52 23.28 4.31 -3.36
C LEU A 52 24.51 4.76 -4.17
N THR A 53 25.15 3.84 -4.90
CA THR A 53 26.31 4.16 -5.74
C THR A 53 25.91 5.07 -6.89
N LEU A 54 24.78 4.83 -7.53
CA LEU A 54 24.26 5.69 -8.58
C LEU A 54 23.91 7.09 -8.05
N GLY A 55 23.33 7.18 -6.84
CA GLY A 55 23.05 8.45 -6.18
C GLY A 55 24.31 9.23 -5.79
N MET A 56 25.35 8.56 -5.29
CA MET A 56 26.65 9.20 -4.98
C MET A 56 27.34 9.72 -6.24
N VAL A 57 27.36 8.96 -7.32
CA VAL A 57 27.96 9.39 -8.60
C VAL A 57 27.12 10.50 -9.26
N GLY A 58 25.79 10.40 -9.18
CA GLY A 58 24.85 11.36 -9.74
C GLY A 58 24.78 12.70 -8.99
N GLY A 59 25.02 12.72 -7.69
CA GLY A 59 24.95 13.92 -6.85
C GLY A 59 26.06 14.94 -7.09
N GLU A 60 27.19 14.52 -7.66
CA GLU A 60 28.32 15.38 -8.03
C GLU A 60 28.11 16.07 -9.39
N LEU A 61 27.15 15.60 -10.20
CA LEU A 61 26.79 16.21 -11.47
C LEU A 61 25.86 17.40 -11.22
N PRO A 62 26.13 18.60 -11.78
CA PRO A 62 25.22 19.73 -11.66
C PRO A 62 23.90 19.40 -12.37
N ALA A 63 22.92 18.92 -11.62
CA ALA A 63 21.54 18.82 -12.07
C ALA A 63 20.97 20.25 -12.14
N GLY A 64 20.72 20.74 -13.34
CA GLY A 64 19.94 21.96 -13.52
C GLY A 64 18.65 21.85 -12.72
N ALA A 65 18.31 22.91 -11.96
CA ALA A 65 17.17 22.90 -11.06
C ALA A 65 15.88 22.56 -11.83
N GLN A 66 15.46 21.30 -11.75
CA GLN A 66 14.22 20.87 -12.36
C GLN A 66 13.12 21.23 -11.37
N GLN A 67 12.27 22.16 -11.79
CA GLN A 67 11.19 22.69 -10.97
C GLN A 67 10.19 21.55 -10.72
N SER A 68 10.30 20.89 -9.57
CA SER A 68 9.31 19.91 -9.13
C SER A 68 7.98 20.65 -8.96
N ALA A 69 7.06 20.43 -9.90
CA ALA A 69 5.68 20.86 -9.72
C ALA A 69 5.17 20.22 -8.43
N SER A 70 4.67 21.05 -7.51
CA SER A 70 4.10 20.58 -6.25
C SER A 70 2.92 19.67 -6.56
N LEU A 71 3.12 18.35 -6.41
CA LEU A 71 2.06 17.35 -6.53
C LEU A 71 1.28 17.21 -5.21
N ALA A 72 1.19 18.28 -4.40
CA ALA A 72 0.44 18.27 -3.16
C ALA A 72 -1.02 17.91 -3.45
N PRO A 73 -1.49 16.69 -3.11
CA PRO A 73 -2.79 16.20 -3.56
C PRO A 73 -3.96 17.00 -2.99
N LEU A 74 -3.70 17.74 -1.92
CA LEU A 74 -4.65 18.53 -1.13
C LEU A 74 -4.41 20.04 -1.25
N ALA A 75 -3.39 20.50 -2.00
CA ALA A 75 -3.25 21.92 -2.27
C ALA A 75 -4.30 22.33 -3.31
N GLY A 76 -4.98 23.46 -3.09
CA GLY A 76 -6.19 23.88 -3.81
C GLY A 76 -6.07 24.12 -5.32
N GLY A 77 -4.94 23.79 -5.94
CA GLY A 77 -4.73 23.80 -7.40
C GLY A 77 -4.38 22.42 -7.99
N SER A 78 -4.45 21.34 -7.21
CA SER A 78 -4.11 20.00 -7.72
C SER A 78 -5.21 19.47 -8.66
N PRO A 79 -4.87 19.03 -9.88
CA PRO A 79 -5.84 18.37 -10.78
C PRO A 79 -6.36 17.04 -10.22
N LEU A 80 -5.77 16.54 -9.13
CA LEU A 80 -6.16 15.33 -8.41
C LEU A 80 -6.90 15.62 -7.09
N ALA A 81 -7.26 16.87 -6.82
CA ALA A 81 -8.04 17.21 -5.63
C ALA A 81 -9.40 16.48 -5.66
N PRO A 82 -9.85 15.84 -4.56
CA PRO A 82 -11.05 15.01 -4.57
C PRO A 82 -12.33 15.75 -5.02
N SER A 83 -12.37 17.09 -4.99
CA SER A 83 -13.47 17.88 -5.53
C SER A 83 -13.59 17.81 -7.06
N THR A 84 -12.53 17.45 -7.80
CA THR A 84 -12.62 17.23 -9.25
C THR A 84 -13.37 15.94 -9.59
N LEU A 85 -13.42 14.96 -8.68
CA LEU A 85 -14.28 13.78 -8.82
C LEU A 85 -15.76 14.10 -8.56
N LEU A 86 -16.06 15.16 -7.80
CA LEU A 86 -17.44 15.59 -7.53
C LEU A 86 -18.02 16.50 -8.63
N VAL A 87 -17.16 17.09 -9.46
CA VAL A 87 -17.52 17.99 -10.57
C VAL A 87 -17.46 17.26 -11.93
N GLY A 88 -17.02 16.01 -11.97
CA GLY A 88 -17.03 15.18 -13.16
C GLY A 88 -18.40 14.55 -13.40
N GLU A 89 -19.04 14.95 -14.50
CA GLU A 89 -20.07 14.16 -15.21
C GLU A 89 -19.47 12.85 -15.76
#